data_AF-A0A969P0K3-F1
#
_entry.id   AF-A0A969P0K3-F1
#
_cell.length_a   1.000
_cell.length_b   1.000
_cell.length_c   1.000
_cell.angle_alpha   90.00
_cell.angle_beta   90.00
_cell.angle_gamma   90.00
#
_symmetry.space_group_name_H-M   'P 1'
#
loop_
_entity.id
_entity.type
_entity.pdbx_description
1 polymer ?
#
loop_
_entity_poly.entity_id
_entity_poly.type
_entity_poly.pdbx_seq_one_letter_code
_entity_poly.pdbx_strand_id
1 'polypeptide(L)'
;MVKANWDTEELIENWTLLPAELNLVGNKVGANQIGFAVLLKYFQIYARFPDSPKEIPDAIISYIAQQLQIPSNFYSDYDWQGRSITNHRAAIRKLFGFRVAKITDGEEMVDWLKAEIIPNEQRIEPISELVYQRFRELQIEPPTPGRVDRLVKSAIAKYEADFQEHILNKLTPENTEQIDILLSTEETERDESVEQSDKKSKMSDLAFLKTDPGAVGLGSFLTEIEKLKRIHAVGLPTNLFKERGWLINAEFMM
;
A
#
# COMPACT_ATOMS: atom_id res chain seq x y z
N MET A 1 -0.23 13.10 -4.95
CA MET A 1 0.44 14.09 -5.83
C MET A 1 -0.48 15.30 -5.99
N VAL A 2 0.08 16.48 -6.29
CA VAL A 2 -0.75 17.65 -6.65
C VAL A 2 -1.39 17.39 -8.01
N LYS A 3 -2.69 17.68 -8.14
CA LYS A 3 -3.43 17.60 -9.42
C LYS A 3 -2.80 18.57 -10.43
N ALA A 4 -2.71 18.19 -11.70
CA ALA A 4 -2.09 19.04 -12.73
C ALA A 4 -3.01 20.20 -13.15
N ASN A 5 -4.31 19.95 -13.24
CA ASN A 5 -5.32 20.92 -13.66
C ASN A 5 -6.11 21.40 -12.45
N TRP A 6 -6.05 22.69 -12.16
CA TRP A 6 -6.84 23.34 -11.10
C TRP A 6 -7.82 24.29 -11.76
N ASP A 7 -9.08 24.21 -11.37
CA ASP A 7 -10.03 25.26 -11.72
C ASP A 7 -9.91 26.46 -10.76
N THR A 8 -10.62 27.53 -11.07
CA THR A 8 -10.53 28.77 -10.29
C THR A 8 -11.09 28.62 -8.88
N GLU A 9 -12.13 27.80 -8.69
CA GLU A 9 -12.76 27.59 -7.38
C GLU A 9 -11.83 26.79 -6.46
N GLU A 10 -11.22 25.70 -6.96
CA GLU A 10 -10.24 24.90 -6.24
C GLU A 10 -9.01 25.74 -5.83
N LEU A 11 -8.56 26.66 -6.70
CA LEU A 11 -7.47 27.59 -6.38
C LEU A 11 -7.84 28.57 -5.26
N ILE A 12 -9.05 29.14 -5.32
CA ILE A 12 -9.53 30.06 -4.29
C ILE A 12 -9.63 29.33 -2.94
N GLU A 13 -10.19 28.13 -2.92
CA GLU A 13 -10.38 27.36 -1.69
C GLU A 13 -9.04 26.97 -1.03
N ASN A 14 -8.09 26.47 -1.82
CA ASN A 14 -6.90 25.81 -1.27
C ASN A 14 -5.64 26.69 -1.27
N TRP A 15 -5.53 27.63 -2.20
CA TRP A 15 -4.29 28.37 -2.48
C TRP A 15 -4.40 29.88 -2.22
N THR A 16 -5.52 30.35 -1.65
CA THR A 16 -5.62 31.72 -1.15
C THR A 16 -4.76 31.89 0.11
N LEU A 17 -3.96 32.95 0.13
CA LEU A 17 -3.16 33.39 1.26
C LEU A 17 -4.02 34.24 2.20
N LEU A 18 -4.19 33.76 3.43
CA LEU A 18 -4.91 34.49 4.47
C LEU A 18 -4.08 35.68 4.98
N PRO A 19 -4.69 36.69 5.63
CA PRO A 19 -3.96 37.87 6.11
C PRO A 19 -2.76 37.56 7.01
N ALA A 20 -2.88 36.56 7.90
CA ALA A 20 -1.77 36.12 8.73
C ALA A 20 -0.64 35.46 7.91
N GLU A 21 -0.99 34.73 6.85
CA GLU A 21 -0.04 34.09 5.93
C GLU A 21 0.68 35.15 5.09
N LEU A 22 -0.02 36.16 4.60
CA LEU A 22 0.56 37.30 3.90
C LEU A 22 1.58 38.04 4.78
N ASN A 23 1.31 38.23 6.06
CA ASN A 23 2.27 38.82 7.00
C ASN A 23 3.53 37.95 7.17
N LEU A 24 3.38 36.63 7.23
CA LEU A 24 4.52 35.70 7.30
C LEU A 24 5.38 35.76 6.04
N VAL A 25 4.72 35.76 4.87
CA VAL A 25 5.36 35.81 3.55
C VAL A 25 6.02 37.16 3.29
N GLY A 26 5.39 38.27 3.70
CA GLY A 26 5.87 39.64 3.48
C GLY A 26 7.21 39.95 4.15
N ASN A 27 7.63 39.15 5.14
CA ASN A 27 8.96 39.22 5.76
C ASN A 27 10.08 38.60 4.89
N LYS A 28 9.81 38.31 3.62
CA LYS A 28 10.74 37.69 2.65
C LYS A 28 10.77 38.56 1.40
N VAL A 29 11.85 38.48 0.64
CA VAL A 29 12.11 39.35 -0.51
C VAL A 29 12.38 38.53 -1.78
N GLY A 30 11.84 38.99 -2.91
CA GLY A 30 12.09 38.42 -4.23
C GLY A 30 11.65 36.96 -4.33
N ALA A 31 12.49 36.12 -4.93
CA ALA A 31 12.22 34.69 -5.11
C ALA A 31 11.90 33.93 -3.81
N ASN A 32 12.46 34.36 -2.67
CA ASN A 32 12.16 33.75 -1.37
C ASN A 32 10.73 34.00 -0.90
N GLN A 33 10.09 35.08 -1.37
CA GLN A 33 8.72 35.42 -1.03
C GLN A 33 7.73 34.41 -1.63
N ILE A 34 7.79 34.23 -2.96
CA ILE A 34 6.95 33.24 -3.65
C ILE A 34 7.30 31.81 -3.25
N GLY A 35 8.59 31.49 -3.11
CA GLY A 35 9.03 30.17 -2.67
C GLY A 35 8.52 29.80 -1.28
N PHE A 36 8.55 30.74 -0.33
CA PHE A 36 7.98 30.51 1.01
C PHE A 36 6.46 30.34 0.96
N ALA A 37 5.74 31.17 0.20
CA ALA A 37 4.28 31.08 0.08
C ALA A 37 3.82 29.74 -0.49
N VAL A 38 4.48 29.27 -1.56
CA VAL A 38 4.20 27.96 -2.17
C VAL A 38 4.43 26.84 -1.15
N LEU A 39 5.57 26.84 -0.44
CA LEU A 39 5.86 25.82 0.57
C LEU A 39 4.84 25.84 1.72
N LEU A 40 4.41 27.02 2.16
CA LEU A 40 3.45 27.19 3.23
C LEU A 40 2.09 26.58 2.87
N LYS A 41 1.51 26.98 1.73
CA LYS A 41 0.21 26.47 1.28
C LYS A 41 0.27 24.99 0.96
N TYR A 42 1.33 24.55 0.30
CA TYR A 42 1.53 23.14 0.01
C TYR A 42 1.55 22.30 1.30
N PHE A 43 2.29 22.74 2.33
CA PHE A 43 2.34 22.03 3.60
C PHE A 43 1.00 22.02 4.33
N GLN A 44 0.23 23.10 4.27
CA GLN A 44 -1.10 23.17 4.85
C GLN A 44 -2.06 22.15 4.24
N ILE A 45 -2.00 21.96 2.91
CA ILE A 45 -2.86 21.01 2.19
C ILE A 45 -2.39 19.57 2.42
N TYR A 46 -1.09 19.29 2.22
CA TYR A 46 -0.57 17.93 2.11
C TYR A 46 0.23 17.43 3.33
N ALA A 47 0.45 18.28 4.36
CA ALA A 47 1.26 17.98 5.55
C ALA A 47 2.69 17.47 5.24
N ARG A 48 3.22 17.82 4.07
CA ARG A 48 4.58 17.51 3.61
C ARG A 48 5.10 18.62 2.70
N PHE A 49 6.37 18.59 2.34
CA PHE A 49 6.91 19.49 1.33
C PHE A 49 6.93 18.87 -0.07
N PRO A 50 6.97 19.69 -1.14
CA PRO A 50 7.22 19.21 -2.48
C PRO A 50 8.64 18.63 -2.58
N ASP A 51 8.80 17.54 -3.30
CA ASP A 51 10.12 16.92 -3.54
C ASP A 51 10.91 17.66 -4.61
N SER A 52 10.21 18.33 -5.54
CA SER A 52 10.82 19.10 -6.61
C SER A 52 9.98 20.32 -7.00
N PRO A 53 10.59 21.37 -7.59
CA PRO A 53 9.85 22.53 -8.10
C PRO A 53 8.77 22.16 -9.12
N LYS A 54 8.99 21.08 -9.88
CA LYS A 54 8.10 20.60 -10.95
C LYS A 54 6.80 19.99 -10.42
N GLU A 55 6.74 19.69 -9.13
CA GLU A 55 5.52 19.19 -8.50
C GLU A 55 4.46 20.29 -8.36
N ILE A 56 4.84 21.55 -8.53
CA ILE A 56 3.93 22.70 -8.43
C ILE A 56 3.47 23.10 -9.84
N PRO A 57 2.17 22.98 -10.17
CA PRO A 57 1.61 23.47 -11.42
C PRO A 57 1.77 24.98 -11.61
N ASP A 58 1.98 25.42 -12.85
CA ASP A 58 2.11 26.84 -13.22
C ASP A 58 0.88 27.68 -12.86
N ALA A 59 -0.31 27.07 -12.84
CA ALA A 59 -1.54 27.72 -12.40
C ALA A 59 -1.47 28.17 -10.94
N ILE A 60 -0.94 27.31 -10.05
CA ILE A 60 -0.75 27.63 -8.62
C ILE A 60 0.31 28.72 -8.46
N ILE A 61 1.43 28.61 -9.19
CA ILE A 61 2.52 29.60 -9.15
C ILE A 61 1.98 30.97 -9.56
N SER A 62 1.25 31.03 -10.67
CA SER A 62 0.65 32.27 -11.19
C SER A 62 -0.36 32.87 -10.22
N TYR A 63 -1.22 32.02 -9.64
CA TYR A 63 -2.24 32.45 -8.68
C TYR A 63 -1.63 33.03 -7.40
N ILE A 64 -0.60 32.39 -6.83
CA ILE A 64 0.11 32.92 -5.66
C ILE A 64 0.86 34.20 -6.00
N ALA A 65 1.52 34.26 -7.16
CA ALA A 65 2.24 35.45 -7.62
C ALA A 65 1.33 36.68 -7.71
N GLN A 66 0.10 36.50 -8.24
CA GLN A 66 -0.90 37.55 -8.32
C GLN A 66 -1.30 38.09 -6.94
N GLN A 67 -1.51 37.21 -5.95
CA GLN A 67 -1.83 37.61 -4.58
C GLN A 67 -0.70 38.39 -3.92
N LEU A 68 0.54 38.03 -4.23
CA LEU A 68 1.75 38.70 -3.74
C LEU A 68 2.14 39.96 -4.53
N GLN A 69 1.44 40.24 -5.63
CA GLN A 69 1.73 41.36 -6.55
C GLN A 69 3.16 41.33 -7.10
N ILE A 70 3.67 40.14 -7.42
CA ILE A 70 5.01 39.93 -7.99
C ILE A 70 4.93 39.12 -9.29
N PRO A 71 5.93 39.22 -10.18
CA PRO A 71 6.01 38.36 -11.36
C PRO A 71 6.14 36.88 -10.99
N SER A 72 5.41 35.99 -11.69
CA SER A 72 5.46 34.54 -11.45
C SER A 72 6.82 33.92 -11.76
N ASN A 73 7.59 34.51 -12.68
CA ASN A 73 8.93 34.03 -13.04
C ASN A 73 9.94 34.11 -11.88
N PHE A 74 9.68 34.90 -10.83
CA PHE A 74 10.52 34.92 -9.63
C PHE A 74 10.56 33.56 -8.92
N TYR A 75 9.57 32.70 -9.16
CA TYR A 75 9.58 31.33 -8.64
C TYR A 75 10.75 30.51 -9.21
N SER A 76 11.11 30.72 -10.47
CA SER A 76 12.23 30.03 -11.11
C SER A 76 13.58 30.41 -10.49
N ASP A 77 13.68 31.61 -9.92
CA ASP A 77 14.86 32.10 -9.22
C ASP A 77 14.95 31.61 -7.76
N TYR A 78 13.93 30.90 -7.28
CA TYR A 78 13.93 30.39 -5.91
C TYR A 78 14.90 29.21 -5.79
N ASP A 79 15.83 29.31 -4.85
CA ASP A 79 16.84 28.28 -4.65
C ASP A 79 16.28 27.07 -3.86
N TRP A 80 15.97 26.00 -4.59
CA TRP A 80 15.46 24.73 -4.07
C TRP A 80 16.50 23.86 -3.37
N GLN A 81 17.79 24.23 -3.41
CA GLN A 81 18.88 23.48 -2.77
C GLN A 81 19.63 24.32 -1.73
N GLY A 82 19.25 25.59 -1.58
CA GLY A 82 19.92 26.55 -0.72
C GLY A 82 19.62 26.42 0.78
N ARG A 83 20.27 27.31 1.54
CA ARG A 83 20.02 27.46 2.98
C ARG A 83 18.62 28.02 3.27
N SER A 84 18.10 28.87 2.39
CA SER A 84 16.78 29.51 2.56
C SER A 84 15.66 28.48 2.61
N ILE A 85 15.59 27.52 1.68
CA ILE A 85 14.56 26.48 1.70
C ILE A 85 14.64 25.60 2.96
N THR A 86 15.84 25.32 3.46
CA THR A 86 16.04 24.58 4.71
C THR A 86 15.43 25.33 5.90
N ASN A 87 15.72 26.63 6.00
CA ASN A 87 15.15 27.50 7.03
C ASN A 87 13.63 27.66 6.89
N HIS A 88 13.13 27.79 5.67
CA HIS A 88 11.70 27.89 5.39
C HIS A 88 10.95 26.63 5.82
N ARG A 89 11.44 25.44 5.44
CA ARG A 89 10.85 24.15 5.86
C ARG A 89 10.84 24.02 7.38
N ALA A 90 11.93 24.39 8.07
CA ALA A 90 11.99 24.38 9.53
C ALA A 90 10.98 25.36 10.18
N ALA A 91 10.86 26.57 9.65
CA ALA A 91 9.91 27.57 10.12
C ALA A 91 8.45 27.10 9.94
N ILE A 92 8.13 26.53 8.77
CA ILE A 92 6.78 26.03 8.46
C ILE A 92 6.43 24.83 9.36
N ARG A 93 7.35 23.87 9.55
CA ARG A 93 7.13 22.78 10.52
C ARG A 93 6.82 23.31 11.91
N LYS A 94 7.63 24.26 12.40
CA LYS A 94 7.42 24.87 13.72
C LYS A 94 6.06 25.56 13.81
N LEU A 95 5.63 26.25 12.76
CA LEU A 95 4.33 26.91 12.69
C LEU A 95 3.17 25.94 12.86
N PHE A 96 3.24 24.76 12.22
CA PHE A 96 2.18 23.75 12.26
C PHE A 96 2.34 22.72 13.39
N GLY A 97 3.41 22.78 14.19
CA GLY A 97 3.69 21.80 15.24
C GLY A 97 4.30 20.49 14.75
N PHE A 98 4.80 20.45 13.50
CA PHE A 98 5.33 19.23 12.91
C PHE A 98 6.81 19.00 13.24
N ARG A 99 7.20 17.73 13.29
CA ARG A 99 8.61 17.28 13.34
C ARG A 99 8.95 16.39 12.15
N VAL A 100 10.23 16.25 11.84
CA VAL A 100 10.69 15.31 10.80
C VAL A 100 10.57 13.87 11.32
N ALA A 101 10.17 12.95 10.44
CA ALA A 101 10.17 11.52 10.73
C ALA A 101 11.58 10.98 11.04
N LYS A 102 11.65 10.16 12.09
CA LYS A 102 12.79 9.35 12.50
C LYS A 102 12.65 7.93 11.93
N ILE A 103 13.72 7.16 12.02
CA ILE A 103 13.70 5.73 11.63
C ILE A 103 12.67 4.96 12.47
N THR A 104 12.62 5.23 13.79
CA THR A 104 11.68 4.61 14.73
C THR A 104 10.22 4.87 14.38
N ASP A 105 9.88 6.06 13.86
CA ASP A 105 8.49 6.34 13.44
C ASP A 105 8.08 5.47 12.25
N GLY A 106 9.03 5.09 11.40
CA GLY A 106 8.79 4.16 10.30
C GLY A 106 8.55 2.74 10.78
N GLU A 107 9.28 2.30 11.81
CA GLU A 107 9.09 0.99 12.45
C GLU A 107 7.72 0.92 13.15
N GLU A 108 7.38 1.94 13.95
CA GLU A 108 6.07 2.06 14.60
C GLU A 108 4.92 2.09 13.59
N MET A 109 5.11 2.74 12.43
CA MET A 109 4.13 2.75 11.34
C MET A 109 3.93 1.35 10.74
N VAL A 110 5.01 0.58 10.57
CA VAL A 110 4.91 -0.81 10.09
C VAL A 110 4.13 -1.68 11.08
N ASP A 111 4.43 -1.55 12.37
CA ASP A 111 3.74 -2.33 13.41
C ASP A 111 2.25 -1.98 13.47
N TRP A 112 1.91 -0.69 13.39
CA TRP A 112 0.53 -0.22 13.30
C TRP A 112 -0.18 -0.77 12.05
N LEU A 113 0.45 -0.71 10.87
CA LEU A 113 -0.11 -1.26 9.63
C LEU A 113 -0.40 -2.75 9.76
N LYS A 114 0.52 -3.53 10.33
CA LYS A 114 0.35 -4.98 10.52
C LYS A 114 -0.80 -5.31 11.48
N ALA A 115 -0.95 -4.53 12.54
CA ALA A 115 -1.95 -4.78 13.57
C ALA A 115 -3.36 -4.37 13.14
N GLU A 116 -3.51 -3.22 12.49
CA GLU A 116 -4.82 -2.59 12.30
C GLU A 116 -5.32 -2.57 10.85
N ILE A 117 -4.40 -2.51 9.87
CA ILE A 117 -4.77 -2.21 8.47
C ILE A 117 -4.65 -3.44 7.56
N ILE A 118 -3.45 -4.02 7.48
CA ILE A 118 -3.09 -5.11 6.56
C ILE A 118 -4.00 -6.34 6.66
N PRO A 119 -4.53 -6.72 7.84
CA PRO A 119 -5.48 -7.84 7.95
C PRO A 119 -6.74 -7.67 7.08
N ASN A 120 -7.15 -6.42 6.78
CA ASN A 120 -8.40 -6.11 6.09
C ASN A 120 -8.21 -5.44 4.72
N GLU A 121 -7.08 -4.79 4.47
CA GLU A 121 -6.77 -4.10 3.21
C GLU A 121 -5.31 -4.36 2.82
N GLN A 122 -5.07 -4.76 1.56
CA GLN A 122 -3.74 -5.11 1.05
C GLN A 122 -3.36 -4.31 -0.20
N ARG A 123 -4.26 -3.49 -0.74
CA ARG A 123 -3.96 -2.62 -1.87
C ARG A 123 -3.05 -1.48 -1.41
N ILE A 124 -2.01 -1.21 -2.20
CA ILE A 124 -0.93 -0.29 -1.80
C ILE A 124 -1.44 1.16 -1.75
N GLU A 125 -2.29 1.56 -2.69
CA GLU A 125 -2.75 2.94 -2.80
C GLU A 125 -3.61 3.36 -1.60
N PRO A 126 -4.67 2.63 -1.20
CA PRO A 126 -5.44 2.96 0.01
C PRO A 126 -4.59 2.94 1.29
N ILE A 127 -3.68 1.98 1.42
CA ILE A 127 -2.79 1.92 2.59
C ILE A 127 -1.88 3.14 2.63
N SER A 128 -1.36 3.57 1.48
CA SER A 128 -0.50 4.76 1.40
C SER A 128 -1.23 6.02 1.85
N GLU A 129 -2.50 6.18 1.47
CA GLU A 129 -3.35 7.29 1.93
C GLU A 129 -3.52 7.29 3.45
N LEU A 130 -3.81 6.11 4.03
CA LEU A 130 -3.91 5.94 5.48
C LEU A 130 -2.58 6.26 6.20
N VAL A 131 -1.44 5.88 5.61
CA VAL A 131 -0.12 6.24 6.16
C VAL A 131 0.09 7.75 6.19
N TYR A 132 -0.25 8.46 5.11
CA TYR A 132 -0.17 9.93 5.09
C TYR A 132 -1.09 10.58 6.12
N GLN A 133 -2.32 10.07 6.26
CA GLN A 133 -3.25 10.53 7.28
C GLN A 133 -2.68 10.31 8.69
N ARG A 134 -2.13 9.11 8.95
CA ARG A 134 -1.57 8.77 10.26
C ARG A 134 -0.37 9.65 10.62
N PHE A 135 0.53 9.92 9.67
CA PHE A 135 1.63 10.86 9.88
C PHE A 135 1.13 12.27 10.21
N ARG A 136 0.05 12.73 9.53
CA ARG A 136 -0.59 14.01 9.82
C ARG A 136 -1.18 14.09 11.22
N GLU A 137 -1.89 13.04 11.66
CA GLU A 137 -2.46 12.93 13.02
C GLU A 137 -1.37 12.99 14.09
N LEU A 138 -0.23 12.35 13.85
CA LEU A 138 0.92 12.34 14.75
C LEU A 138 1.76 13.64 14.69
N GLN A 139 1.41 14.59 13.82
CA GLN A 139 2.20 15.79 13.52
C GLN A 139 3.65 15.46 13.14
N ILE A 140 3.82 14.43 12.32
CA ILE A 140 5.10 14.02 11.76
C ILE A 140 5.06 14.29 10.27
N GLU A 141 6.07 14.98 9.74
CA GLU A 141 6.22 15.11 8.30
C GLU A 141 6.55 13.71 7.75
N PRO A 142 5.74 13.19 6.81
CA PRO A 142 5.98 11.88 6.24
C PRO A 142 7.34 11.84 5.53
N PRO A 143 8.00 10.68 5.46
CA PRO A 143 9.14 10.47 4.58
C PRO A 143 8.78 10.77 3.12
N THR A 144 9.80 10.79 2.24
CA THR A 144 9.56 10.96 0.80
C THR A 144 8.58 9.90 0.27
N PRO A 145 7.81 10.17 -0.80
CA PRO A 145 6.83 9.22 -1.33
C PRO A 145 7.42 7.86 -1.66
N GLY A 146 8.65 7.81 -2.18
CA GLY A 146 9.35 6.55 -2.44
C GLY A 146 9.74 5.78 -1.17
N ARG A 147 9.97 6.47 -0.05
CA ARG A 147 10.18 5.81 1.26
C ARG A 147 8.86 5.31 1.84
N VAL A 148 7.76 6.05 1.67
CA VAL A 148 6.42 5.60 2.09
C VAL A 148 6.00 4.35 1.32
N ASP A 149 6.16 4.33 -0.02
CA ASP A 149 5.87 3.15 -0.85
C ASP A 149 6.67 1.92 -0.40
N ARG A 150 7.97 2.09 -0.12
CA ARG A 150 8.82 1.01 0.41
C ARG A 150 8.38 0.55 1.80
N LEU A 151 7.97 1.47 2.67
CA LEU A 151 7.47 1.17 4.01
C LEU A 151 6.21 0.31 3.91
N VAL A 152 5.23 0.72 3.10
CA VAL A 152 3.97 -0.01 2.89
C VAL A 152 4.24 -1.41 2.34
N LYS A 153 5.05 -1.52 1.28
CA LYS A 153 5.44 -2.83 0.70
C LYS A 153 6.16 -3.71 1.71
N SER A 154 7.06 -3.13 2.53
CA SER A 154 7.75 -3.88 3.57
C SER A 154 6.80 -4.36 4.66
N ALA A 155 5.78 -3.58 5.03
CA ALA A 155 4.80 -3.97 6.03
C ALA A 155 3.96 -5.16 5.54
N ILE A 156 3.49 -5.10 4.28
CA ILE A 156 2.75 -6.19 3.64
C ILE A 156 3.60 -7.45 3.57
N ALA A 157 4.82 -7.36 3.05
CA ALA A 157 5.72 -8.51 2.92
C ALA A 157 6.06 -9.15 4.28
N LYS A 158 6.29 -8.33 5.33
CA LYS A 158 6.51 -8.84 6.69
C LYS A 158 5.28 -9.53 7.25
N TYR A 159 4.09 -8.94 7.07
CA TYR A 159 2.85 -9.56 7.50
C TYR A 159 2.61 -10.90 6.80
N GLU A 160 2.84 -10.98 5.49
CA GLU A 160 2.71 -12.21 4.72
C GLU A 160 3.71 -13.28 5.16
N ALA A 161 4.98 -12.90 5.42
CA ALA A 161 6.00 -13.82 5.92
C ALA A 161 5.62 -14.38 7.30
N ASP A 162 5.24 -13.52 8.24
CA ASP A 162 4.82 -13.93 9.59
C ASP A 162 3.59 -14.86 9.51
N PHE A 163 2.66 -14.55 8.61
CA PHE A 163 1.47 -15.37 8.38
C PHE A 163 1.80 -16.75 7.79
N GLN A 164 2.71 -16.81 6.82
CA GLN A 164 3.18 -18.06 6.22
C GLN A 164 3.93 -18.92 7.24
N GLU A 165 4.84 -18.33 8.00
CA GLU A 165 5.56 -19.01 9.07
C GLU A 165 4.61 -19.59 10.11
N HIS A 166 3.60 -18.81 10.50
CA HIS A 166 2.58 -19.27 11.44
C HIS A 166 1.73 -20.44 10.91
N ILE A 167 1.37 -20.42 9.62
CA ILE A 167 0.69 -21.55 8.98
C ILE A 167 1.60 -22.77 8.98
N LEU A 168 2.85 -22.63 8.55
CA LEU A 168 3.81 -23.73 8.47
C LEU A 168 4.04 -24.37 9.85
N ASN A 169 4.12 -23.57 10.91
CA ASN A 169 4.28 -24.05 12.29
C ASN A 169 3.08 -24.85 12.81
N LYS A 170 1.90 -24.74 12.18
CA LYS A 170 0.72 -25.55 12.50
C LYS A 170 0.63 -26.84 11.68
N LEU A 171 1.44 -27.00 10.64
CA LEU A 171 1.45 -28.21 9.82
C LEU A 171 2.33 -29.29 10.45
N THR A 172 1.81 -30.51 10.51
CA THR A 172 2.62 -31.67 10.87
C THR A 172 3.47 -32.13 9.69
N PRO A 173 4.53 -32.93 9.90
CA PRO A 173 5.27 -33.57 8.81
C PRO A 173 4.34 -34.36 7.87
N GLU A 174 3.33 -35.04 8.42
CA GLU A 174 2.33 -35.80 7.66
C GLU A 174 1.47 -34.88 6.78
N ASN A 175 1.03 -33.72 7.31
CA ASN A 175 0.32 -32.73 6.49
C ASN A 175 1.17 -32.26 5.31
N THR A 176 2.45 -31.96 5.58
CA THR A 176 3.38 -31.46 4.57
C THR A 176 3.60 -32.50 3.47
N GLU A 177 3.80 -33.76 3.84
CA GLU A 177 3.94 -34.87 2.87
C GLU A 177 2.69 -35.03 1.99
N GLN A 178 1.49 -34.96 2.57
CA GLN A 178 0.25 -35.02 1.79
C GLN A 178 0.08 -33.83 0.84
N ILE A 179 0.50 -32.63 1.26
CA ILE A 179 0.52 -31.44 0.39
C ILE A 179 1.50 -31.64 -0.77
N ASP A 180 2.70 -32.14 -0.51
CA ASP A 180 3.73 -32.38 -1.53
C ASP A 180 3.25 -33.42 -2.56
N ILE A 181 2.58 -34.49 -2.10
CA ILE A 181 1.95 -35.48 -2.99
C ILE A 181 0.90 -34.83 -3.89
N LEU A 182 0.05 -33.94 -3.36
CA LEU A 182 -0.95 -33.22 -4.15
C LEU A 182 -0.35 -32.27 -5.19
N LEU A 183 0.82 -31.70 -4.89
CA LEU A 183 1.54 -30.79 -5.78
C LEU A 183 2.36 -31.53 -6.83
N SER A 184 2.73 -32.78 -6.59
CA SER A 184 3.52 -33.59 -7.51
C SER A 184 2.81 -33.76 -8.87
N THR A 185 3.60 -33.61 -9.93
CA THR A 185 3.20 -33.92 -11.32
C THR A 185 3.86 -35.20 -11.83
N GLU A 186 4.61 -35.89 -10.96
CA GLU A 186 5.25 -37.16 -11.28
C GLU A 186 4.20 -38.27 -11.21
N GLU A 187 4.23 -39.17 -12.18
CA GLU A 187 3.35 -40.34 -12.19
C GLU A 187 3.68 -41.18 -10.96
N THR A 188 2.74 -41.36 -10.04
CA THR A 188 2.78 -42.55 -9.20
C THR A 188 2.62 -43.73 -10.14
N GLU A 189 3.73 -44.41 -10.44
CA GLU A 189 3.77 -45.71 -11.09
C GLU A 189 2.94 -46.69 -10.26
N ARG A 190 1.63 -46.71 -10.47
CA ARG A 190 0.74 -47.77 -9.98
C ARG A 190 0.30 -48.58 -11.20
N ASP A 191 1.07 -49.64 -11.40
CA ASP A 191 0.87 -50.83 -12.23
C ASP A 191 0.30 -50.68 -13.65
N GLU A 192 1.17 -51.10 -14.56
CA GLU A 192 0.97 -51.59 -15.91
C GLU A 192 -0.42 -52.17 -16.20
N SER A 193 -1.21 -51.46 -17.02
CA SER A 193 -1.79 -52.01 -18.25
C SER A 193 -2.80 -51.03 -18.85
N VAL A 194 -2.54 -50.66 -20.10
CA VAL A 194 -3.44 -50.42 -21.22
C VAL A 194 -2.77 -49.36 -22.10
N GLU A 195 -2.18 -49.85 -23.18
CA GLU A 195 -1.85 -49.07 -24.36
C GLU A 195 -3.13 -48.37 -24.85
N GLN A 196 -3.13 -47.03 -24.89
CA GLN A 196 -3.37 -46.21 -26.08
C GLN A 196 -3.77 -44.78 -25.73
N SER A 197 -3.23 -43.89 -26.57
CA SER A 197 -3.74 -42.57 -26.94
C SER A 197 -3.56 -41.40 -25.97
N ASP A 198 -2.92 -40.38 -26.56
CA ASP A 198 -2.97 -38.96 -26.27
C ASP A 198 -2.28 -38.45 -25.02
N LYS A 199 -1.43 -37.45 -25.25
CA LYS A 199 -0.77 -36.55 -24.29
C LYS A 199 -1.75 -36.15 -23.17
N LYS A 200 -1.91 -36.99 -22.14
CA LYS A 200 -2.53 -36.60 -20.89
C LYS A 200 -1.60 -35.54 -20.31
N SER A 201 -2.06 -34.30 -20.38
CA SER A 201 -1.43 -33.16 -19.72
C SER A 201 -1.05 -33.60 -18.31
N LYS A 202 0.25 -33.46 -17.97
CA LYS A 202 0.80 -33.79 -16.65
C LYS A 202 0.18 -32.86 -15.60
N MET A 203 -1.05 -33.18 -15.19
CA MET A 203 -1.85 -32.40 -14.29
C MET A 203 -1.65 -32.99 -12.89
N SER A 204 -1.22 -32.18 -11.93
CA SER A 204 -1.12 -32.62 -10.55
C SER A 204 -2.49 -32.94 -9.97
N ASP A 205 -2.51 -33.72 -8.89
CA ASP A 205 -3.74 -34.01 -8.16
C ASP A 205 -4.42 -32.72 -7.68
N LEU A 206 -3.67 -31.70 -7.28
CA LEU A 206 -4.23 -30.38 -6.95
C LEU A 206 -4.93 -29.72 -8.15
N ALA A 207 -4.37 -29.82 -9.35
CA ALA A 207 -4.99 -29.27 -10.54
C ALA A 207 -6.26 -30.06 -10.94
N PHE A 208 -6.30 -31.37 -10.70
CA PHE A 208 -7.53 -32.17 -10.80
C PHE A 208 -8.60 -31.71 -9.81
N LEU A 209 -8.24 -31.46 -8.54
CA LEU A 209 -9.17 -30.98 -7.51
C LEU A 209 -9.82 -29.62 -7.88
N LYS A 210 -9.14 -28.78 -8.65
CA LYS A 210 -9.64 -27.46 -9.09
C LYS A 210 -10.55 -27.50 -10.31
N THR A 211 -10.73 -28.66 -10.94
CA THR A 211 -11.61 -28.78 -12.12
C THR A 211 -13.09 -28.65 -11.74
N ASP A 212 -13.89 -28.05 -12.63
CA ASP A 212 -15.33 -27.94 -12.41
C ASP A 212 -16.02 -29.32 -12.45
N PRO A 213 -17.12 -29.52 -11.70
CA PRO A 213 -17.86 -30.80 -11.66
C PRO A 213 -18.45 -31.24 -13.00
N GLY A 214 -18.62 -30.32 -13.95
CA GLY A 214 -19.29 -30.57 -15.22
C GLY A 214 -20.80 -30.74 -15.07
N ALA A 215 -21.43 -31.44 -16.02
CA ALA A 215 -22.88 -31.65 -16.05
C ALA A 215 -23.36 -32.58 -14.92
N VAL A 216 -24.50 -32.25 -14.31
CA VAL A 216 -25.07 -32.99 -13.19
C VAL A 216 -25.44 -34.42 -13.61
N GLY A 217 -24.80 -35.41 -12.99
CA GLY A 217 -25.05 -36.83 -13.21
C GLY A 217 -24.30 -37.68 -12.18
N LEU A 218 -24.62 -38.99 -12.12
CA LEU A 218 -24.00 -39.90 -11.15
C LEU A 218 -22.47 -39.93 -11.25
N GLY A 219 -21.93 -39.87 -12.47
CA GLY A 219 -20.47 -39.82 -12.70
C GLY A 219 -19.83 -38.58 -12.09
N SER A 220 -20.38 -37.39 -12.37
CA SER A 220 -19.93 -36.12 -11.78
C SER A 220 -20.01 -36.16 -10.25
N PHE A 221 -21.12 -36.67 -9.68
CA PHE A 221 -21.28 -36.80 -8.24
C PHE A 221 -20.22 -37.70 -7.58
N LEU A 222 -19.91 -38.86 -8.19
CA LEU A 222 -18.88 -39.76 -7.69
C LEU A 222 -17.48 -39.14 -7.78
N THR A 223 -17.18 -38.41 -8.86
CA THR A 223 -15.93 -37.66 -9.02
C THR A 223 -15.77 -36.60 -7.93
N GLU A 224 -16.81 -35.84 -7.63
CA GLU A 224 -16.76 -34.83 -6.55
C GLU A 224 -16.59 -35.44 -5.15
N ILE A 225 -17.20 -36.61 -4.89
CA ILE A 225 -16.94 -37.36 -3.65
C ILE A 225 -15.46 -37.76 -3.56
N GLU A 226 -14.85 -38.19 -4.67
CA GLU A 226 -13.44 -38.56 -4.70
C GLU A 226 -12.54 -37.35 -4.42
N LYS A 227 -12.85 -36.19 -5.02
CA LYS A 227 -12.14 -34.94 -4.75
C LYS A 227 -12.23 -34.56 -3.27
N LEU A 228 -13.43 -34.62 -2.67
CA LEU A 228 -13.62 -34.32 -1.25
C LEU A 228 -12.83 -35.26 -0.33
N LYS A 229 -12.84 -36.57 -0.62
CA LYS A 229 -12.03 -37.54 0.13
C LYS A 229 -10.53 -37.23 0.08
N ARG A 230 -10.02 -36.85 -1.09
CA ARG A 230 -8.62 -36.45 -1.27
C ARG A 230 -8.29 -35.17 -0.49
N ILE A 231 -9.18 -34.19 -0.47
CA ILE A 231 -9.03 -32.96 0.33
C ILE A 231 -8.99 -33.29 1.83
N HIS A 232 -9.89 -34.16 2.31
CA HIS A 232 -9.91 -34.56 3.72
C HIS A 232 -8.67 -35.39 4.11
N ALA A 233 -8.12 -36.19 3.20
CA ALA A 233 -6.93 -36.99 3.45
C ALA A 233 -5.67 -36.15 3.75
N VAL A 234 -5.64 -34.89 3.33
CA VAL A 234 -4.55 -33.94 3.68
C VAL A 234 -4.50 -33.68 5.20
N GLY A 235 -5.61 -33.89 5.91
CA GLY A 235 -5.66 -33.84 7.37
C GLY A 235 -5.37 -32.46 7.97
N LEU A 236 -5.63 -31.37 7.22
CA LEU A 236 -5.29 -30.01 7.65
C LEU A 236 -6.01 -29.64 8.96
N PRO A 237 -5.33 -28.98 9.92
CA PRO A 237 -5.97 -28.51 11.15
C PRO A 237 -7.13 -27.55 10.88
N THR A 238 -8.27 -27.74 11.55
CA THR A 238 -9.46 -26.89 11.37
C THR A 238 -9.28 -25.44 11.87
N ASN A 239 -8.21 -25.17 12.62
CA ASN A 239 -7.82 -23.86 13.12
C ASN A 239 -6.65 -23.22 12.33
N LEU A 240 -6.28 -23.77 11.17
CA LEU A 240 -5.14 -23.31 10.38
C LEU A 240 -5.26 -21.82 10.01
N PHE A 241 -6.47 -21.37 9.67
CA PHE A 241 -6.74 -20.00 9.21
C PHE A 241 -7.56 -19.13 10.16
N LYS A 242 -7.88 -19.61 11.38
CA LYS A 242 -8.84 -18.93 12.31
C LYS A 242 -8.48 -17.48 12.68
N GLU A 243 -7.22 -17.07 12.53
CA GLU A 243 -6.76 -15.72 12.86
C GLU A 243 -7.03 -14.70 11.77
N ARG A 244 -7.23 -15.15 10.54
CA ARG A 244 -7.90 -14.35 9.53
C ARG A 244 -9.39 -14.51 9.81
N GLY A 245 -10.11 -13.41 10.06
CA GLY A 245 -11.59 -13.38 10.15
C GLY A 245 -12.31 -13.78 8.86
N TRP A 246 -11.70 -14.63 8.04
CA TRP A 246 -12.35 -15.38 6.98
C TRP A 246 -13.31 -16.35 7.66
N LEU A 247 -14.58 -15.97 7.68
CA LEU A 247 -15.69 -16.90 7.83
C LEU A 247 -15.66 -17.88 6.63
N ILE A 248 -14.68 -18.79 6.58
CA ILE A 248 -14.96 -20.08 5.99
C ILE A 248 -15.84 -20.75 7.03
N ASN A 249 -17.15 -20.68 6.81
CA ASN A 249 -18.14 -21.40 7.61
C ASN A 249 -17.63 -22.83 7.80
N ALA A 250 -17.19 -23.14 9.01
CA ALA A 250 -16.72 -24.46 9.44
C ALA A 250 -17.89 -25.46 9.56
N GLU A 251 -18.94 -25.29 8.76
CA GLU A 251 -20.11 -26.17 8.70
C GLU A 251 -19.97 -27.25 7.62
N PHE A 252 -18.91 -27.24 6.81
CA PHE A 252 -18.70 -28.26 5.77
C PHE A 252 -17.65 -29.34 6.10
N MET A 253 -17.21 -29.42 7.37
CA MET A 253 -16.21 -30.40 7.81
C MET A 253 -16.71 -31.32 8.95
N MET A 254 -17.99 -31.71 8.87
CA MET A 254 -18.57 -32.88 9.53
C MET A 254 -19.35 -33.69 8.49
#